data_AF-A0A2M9HSV6-F1
#
_entry.id   AF-A0A2M9HSV6-F1
#
_cell.length_a   1.000
_cell.length_b   1.000
_cell.length_c   1.000
_cell.angle_alpha   90.00
_cell.angle_beta   90.00
_cell.angle_gamma   90.00
#
_symmetry.space_group_name_H-M   'P 1'
#
loop_
_entity.id
_entity.type
_entity.pdbx_description
1 polymer ?
#
loop_
_entity_poly.entity_id
_entity_poly.type
_entity_poly.pdbx_seq_one_letter_code
_entity_poly.pdbx_strand_id
1 'polypeptide(L)'
;MGRGDSEQYYTSHGSRRVHHKALIHSIDGNFSRNPRTGKIQKFRSGGHGQSNIKILERNGIEYHIGKTYPNGVRVGYVPKHANRRKQTGTGQTWFPKNWTTRDIVKAGEHVSSLRHNRKSHDGVIMWGTWKGVRVGVIKTNGQIATIFPDTKQPARSHRRKRNY
;
A
#
# COMPACT_ATOMS: atom_id res chain seq x y z
N MET A 1 -11.54 2.28 14.53
CA MET A 1 -10.31 1.45 14.38
C MET A 1 -10.71 0.07 13.86
N GLY A 2 -9.79 -0.71 13.30
CA GLY A 2 -10.07 -2.11 12.91
C GLY A 2 -8.82 -2.97 12.98
N ARG A 3 -8.99 -4.25 13.33
CA ARG A 3 -7.90 -5.24 13.40
C ARG A 3 -7.73 -5.90 12.04
N GLY A 4 -6.50 -5.93 11.53
CA GLY A 4 -6.15 -6.61 10.29
C GLY A 4 -5.58 -8.01 10.51
N ASP A 5 -5.23 -8.68 9.42
CA ASP A 5 -4.68 -10.04 9.40
C ASP A 5 -3.28 -10.12 10.00
N SER A 6 -2.56 -9.00 10.12
CA SER A 6 -1.30 -8.93 10.85
C SER A 6 -1.51 -8.83 12.36
N GLU A 7 -2.76 -8.91 12.82
CA GLU A 7 -3.22 -8.71 14.19
C GLU A 7 -3.02 -7.28 14.74
N GLN A 8 -2.56 -6.35 13.89
CA GLN A 8 -2.38 -4.96 14.25
C GLN A 8 -3.70 -4.21 14.17
N TYR A 9 -3.87 -3.22 15.06
CA TYR A 9 -4.97 -2.28 15.00
C TYR A 9 -4.61 -1.09 14.11
N TYR A 10 -5.41 -0.90 13.06
CA TYR A 10 -5.28 0.22 12.15
C TYR A 10 -6.25 1.32 12.55
N THR A 11 -5.70 2.49 12.83
CA THR A 11 -6.46 3.71 13.10
C THR A 11 -6.21 4.71 11.98
N SER A 12 -7.25 5.46 11.63
CA SER A 12 -7.15 6.57 10.68
C SER A 12 -6.40 7.76 11.27
N HIS A 13 -5.98 7.70 12.54
CA HIS A 13 -5.35 8.80 13.27
C HIS A 13 -6.14 10.12 13.18
N GLY A 14 -7.48 10.04 13.19
CA GLY A 14 -8.36 11.20 13.07
C GLY A 14 -8.69 11.61 11.63
N SER A 15 -8.16 10.91 10.62
CA SER A 15 -8.51 11.19 9.21
C SER A 15 -9.99 10.98 8.95
N ARG A 16 -10.62 11.98 8.32
CA ARG A 16 -11.98 11.90 7.77
C ARG A 16 -12.04 11.31 6.36
N ARG A 17 -10.89 11.06 5.73
CA ARG A 17 -10.78 10.62 4.32
C ARG A 17 -10.29 9.19 4.17
N VAL A 18 -9.42 8.76 5.09
CA VAL A 18 -8.82 7.42 5.08
C VAL A 18 -9.46 6.60 6.19
N HIS A 19 -10.36 5.69 5.82
CA HIS A 19 -11.00 4.82 6.79
C HIS A 19 -10.11 3.61 7.14
N HIS A 20 -10.29 3.02 8.33
CA HIS A 20 -9.45 1.91 8.79
C HIS A 20 -9.50 0.68 7.85
N LYS A 21 -10.62 0.42 7.19
CA LYS A 21 -10.75 -0.66 6.19
C LYS A 21 -9.80 -0.47 5.01
N ALA A 22 -9.65 0.77 4.53
CA ALA A 22 -8.71 1.10 3.47
C ALA A 22 -7.26 0.90 3.92
N LEU A 23 -6.96 1.14 5.21
CA LEU A 23 -5.64 0.87 5.78
C LEU A 23 -5.34 -0.62 5.89
N ILE A 24 -6.28 -1.42 6.40
CA ILE A 24 -6.14 -2.89 6.43
C ILE A 24 -5.87 -3.40 5.01
N HIS A 25 -6.70 -2.99 4.04
CA HIS A 25 -6.51 -3.36 2.65
C HIS A 25 -5.15 -2.91 2.09
N SER A 26 -4.77 -1.65 2.31
CA SER A 26 -3.53 -1.08 1.78
C SER A 26 -2.29 -1.67 2.43
N ILE A 27 -2.33 -2.00 3.72
CA ILE A 27 -1.16 -2.35 4.53
C ILE A 27 -1.02 -3.87 4.64
N ASP A 28 -2.07 -4.57 5.08
CA ASP A 28 -2.09 -6.04 5.19
C ASP A 28 -2.42 -6.70 3.87
N GLY A 29 -3.40 -6.16 3.15
CA GLY A 29 -3.96 -6.79 1.96
C GLY A 29 -5.15 -7.68 2.28
N ASN A 30 -5.75 -8.23 1.22
CA ASN A 30 -6.86 -9.14 1.29
C ASN A 30 -6.41 -10.54 0.90
N PHE A 31 -6.89 -11.54 1.65
CA PHE A 31 -6.54 -12.94 1.44
C PHE A 31 -7.80 -13.80 1.28
N SER A 32 -7.70 -14.89 0.50
CA SER A 32 -8.65 -16.00 0.64
C SER A 32 -8.31 -16.82 1.86
N ARG A 33 -9.35 -17.41 2.46
CA ARG A 33 -9.22 -18.28 3.61
C ARG A 33 -9.85 -19.64 3.31
N ASN A 34 -9.28 -20.68 3.88
CA ASN A 34 -9.93 -21.98 3.91
C ASN A 34 -11.24 -21.83 4.72
N PRO A 35 -12.41 -22.16 4.16
CA PRO A 35 -13.68 -21.96 4.86
C PRO A 35 -13.85 -22.85 6.10
N ARG A 36 -13.14 -23.99 6.17
CA ARG A 36 -13.20 -24.91 7.32
C ARG A 36 -12.23 -24.52 8.44
N THR A 37 -11.04 -24.05 8.10
CA THR A 37 -9.97 -23.80 9.10
C THR A 37 -9.70 -22.32 9.35
N GLY A 38 -10.28 -21.42 8.55
CA GLY A 38 -10.01 -19.98 8.59
C GLY A 38 -8.61 -19.57 8.15
N LYS A 39 -7.70 -20.52 7.89
CA LYS A 39 -6.30 -20.27 7.53
C LYS A 39 -6.20 -19.54 6.19
N ILE A 40 -5.29 -18.57 6.11
CA ILE A 40 -4.99 -17.86 4.87
C ILE A 40 -4.44 -18.85 3.84
N GLN A 41 -4.94 -18.76 2.61
CA GLN A 41 -4.52 -19.63 1.50
C GLN A 41 -3.90 -18.86 0.34
N LYS A 42 -4.45 -17.70 -0.03
CA LYS A 42 -4.03 -16.98 -1.23
C LYS A 42 -4.10 -15.47 -1.07
N PHE A 43 -3.05 -14.78 -1.47
CA PHE A 43 -3.02 -13.32 -1.49
C PHE A 43 -3.77 -12.78 -2.71
N ARG A 44 -4.73 -11.86 -2.49
CA ARG A 44 -5.65 -11.37 -3.54
C ARG A 44 -5.36 -9.95 -4.02
N SER A 45 -5.20 -9.00 -3.11
CA SER A 45 -5.09 -7.56 -3.45
C SER A 45 -4.57 -6.72 -2.28
N GLY A 46 -4.14 -5.49 -2.57
CA GLY A 46 -3.58 -4.57 -1.56
C GLY A 46 -2.20 -5.01 -1.06
N GLY A 47 -1.97 -4.88 0.25
CA GLY A 47 -0.83 -5.46 0.94
C GLY A 47 0.51 -4.82 0.59
N HIS A 48 0.59 -3.51 0.75
CA HIS A 48 1.75 -2.68 0.40
C HIS A 48 2.58 -2.27 1.62
N GLY A 49 2.15 -2.60 2.84
CA GLY A 49 2.93 -2.31 4.05
C GLY A 49 3.90 -3.44 4.42
N GLN A 50 4.71 -3.20 5.45
CA GLN A 50 5.59 -4.24 5.99
C GLN A 50 4.80 -5.38 6.66
N SER A 51 3.59 -5.11 7.14
CA SER A 51 2.73 -6.13 7.76
C SER A 51 2.30 -7.21 6.77
N ASN A 52 2.04 -6.87 5.49
CA ASN A 52 1.77 -7.85 4.44
C ASN A 52 2.89 -8.89 4.33
N ILE A 53 4.15 -8.45 4.28
CA ILE A 53 5.32 -9.35 4.24
C ILE A 53 5.30 -10.30 5.45
N LYS A 54 5.03 -9.78 6.65
CA LYS A 54 4.93 -10.62 7.86
C LYS A 54 3.78 -11.64 7.78
N ILE A 55 2.64 -11.26 7.19
CA ILE A 55 1.51 -12.18 6.97
C ILE A 55 1.92 -13.28 5.98
N LEU A 56 2.59 -12.92 4.88
CA LEU A 56 3.05 -13.88 3.88
C LEU A 56 4.03 -14.90 4.51
N GLU A 57 5.02 -14.44 5.26
CA GLU A 57 6.00 -15.28 5.97
C GLU A 57 5.32 -16.24 6.97
N ARG A 58 4.45 -15.72 7.84
CA ARG A 58 3.74 -16.52 8.85
C ARG A 58 2.84 -17.60 8.26
N ASN A 59 2.39 -17.42 7.01
CA ASN A 59 1.51 -18.36 6.32
C ASN A 59 2.23 -19.18 5.25
N GLY A 60 3.56 -19.12 5.18
CA GLY A 60 4.36 -19.86 4.18
C GLY A 60 4.03 -19.46 2.74
N ILE A 61 3.55 -18.24 2.51
CA ILE A 61 3.30 -17.72 1.17
C ILE A 61 4.58 -17.08 0.66
N GLU A 62 5.16 -17.70 -0.36
CA GLU A 62 6.35 -17.24 -1.04
C GLU A 62 6.15 -15.84 -1.65
N TYR A 63 7.17 -14.99 -1.52
CA TYR A 63 7.26 -13.68 -2.13
C TYR A 63 8.71 -13.38 -2.52
N HIS A 64 8.88 -12.49 -3.48
CA HIS A 64 10.19 -12.07 -3.96
C HIS A 64 10.26 -10.55 -4.02
N ILE A 65 11.31 -9.98 -3.41
CA ILE A 65 11.66 -8.57 -3.59
C ILE A 65 12.74 -8.52 -4.67
N GLY A 66 12.37 -8.12 -5.89
CA GLY A 66 13.32 -8.06 -7.01
C GLY A 66 14.17 -6.80 -7.02
N LYS A 67 13.64 -5.68 -6.52
CA LYS A 67 14.36 -4.40 -6.47
C LYS A 67 13.91 -3.54 -5.30
N THR A 68 14.88 -2.84 -4.70
CA THR A 68 14.63 -1.76 -3.74
C THR A 68 15.14 -0.45 -4.31
N TYR A 69 14.30 0.58 -4.36
CA TYR A 69 14.67 1.92 -4.80
C TYR A 69 15.44 2.67 -3.70
N PRO A 70 16.24 3.69 -4.04
CA PRO A 70 16.99 4.49 -3.05
C PRO A 70 16.11 5.15 -1.97
N ASN A 71 14.84 5.42 -2.28
CA ASN A 71 13.86 5.95 -1.32
C ASN A 71 13.20 4.86 -0.44
N GLY A 72 13.66 3.61 -0.54
CA GLY A 72 13.23 2.47 0.26
C GLY A 72 12.02 1.70 -0.27
N VAL A 73 11.35 2.16 -1.34
CA VAL A 73 10.25 1.39 -1.96
C VAL A 73 10.78 0.09 -2.52
N ARG A 74 10.06 -1.00 -2.27
CA ARG A 74 10.41 -2.34 -2.72
C ARG A 74 9.42 -2.77 -3.78
N VAL A 75 9.90 -3.42 -4.83
CA VAL A 75 9.06 -3.96 -5.90
C VAL A 75 9.46 -5.40 -6.19
N GLY A 76 8.48 -6.21 -6.58
CA GLY A 76 8.67 -7.64 -6.79
C GLY A 76 7.35 -8.35 -7.09
N TYR A 77 7.21 -9.59 -6.63
CA TYR A 77 6.08 -10.44 -6.99
C TYR A 77 5.78 -11.51 -5.93
N VAL A 78 4.61 -12.14 -6.05
CA VAL A 78 4.14 -13.25 -5.21
C VAL A 78 3.68 -14.37 -6.15
N PRO A 79 4.43 -15.48 -6.29
CA PRO A 79 4.18 -16.48 -7.35
C PRO A 79 2.74 -17.03 -7.37
N LYS A 80 2.15 -17.25 -6.18
CA LYS A 80 0.78 -17.77 -6.04
C LYS A 80 -0.27 -16.66 -5.85
N HIS A 81 0.02 -15.42 -6.23
CA HIS A 81 -0.93 -14.31 -6.14
C HIS A 81 -2.20 -14.58 -6.99
N ALA A 82 -3.37 -14.07 -6.56
CA ALA A 82 -4.61 -14.26 -7.32
C ALA A 82 -4.61 -13.52 -8.67
N ASN A 83 -4.09 -12.29 -8.68
CA ASN A 83 -3.83 -11.52 -9.91
C ASN A 83 -2.54 -12.00 -10.60
N ARG A 84 -2.65 -12.51 -11.83
CA ARG A 84 -1.53 -13.00 -12.65
C ARG A 84 -0.43 -11.96 -12.88
N ARG A 85 -0.78 -10.67 -13.02
CA ARG A 85 0.21 -9.59 -13.21
C ARG A 85 1.17 -9.41 -12.03
N LYS A 86 0.83 -9.97 -10.87
CA LYS A 86 1.63 -9.90 -9.64
C LYS A 86 2.40 -11.20 -9.34
N GLN A 87 2.34 -12.17 -10.24
CA GLN A 87 3.00 -13.48 -10.05
C GLN A 87 4.47 -13.49 -10.48
N THR A 88 4.92 -12.49 -11.25
CA THR A 88 6.31 -12.36 -11.71
C THR A 88 6.71 -10.88 -11.80
N GLY A 89 8.00 -10.60 -11.95
CA GLY A 89 8.53 -9.27 -12.23
C GLY A 89 8.37 -8.27 -11.06
N THR A 90 7.77 -7.11 -11.32
CA THR A 90 7.66 -6.01 -10.33
C THR A 90 6.22 -5.59 -10.08
N GLY A 91 5.26 -6.50 -10.26
CA GLY A 91 3.82 -6.21 -10.17
C GLY A 91 3.29 -5.94 -8.76
N GLN A 92 3.99 -6.41 -7.72
CA GLN A 92 3.70 -6.09 -6.33
C GLN A 92 4.69 -5.04 -5.82
N THR A 93 4.19 -4.09 -5.05
CA THR A 93 5.01 -3.02 -4.47
C THR A 93 4.78 -2.98 -2.96
N TRP A 94 5.82 -2.63 -2.22
CA TRP A 94 5.76 -2.40 -0.79
C TRP A 94 6.44 -1.08 -0.44
N PHE A 95 5.86 -0.36 0.51
CA PHE A 95 6.43 0.86 1.06
C PHE A 95 7.79 0.56 1.72
N PRO A 96 8.60 1.59 1.99
CA PRO A 96 9.79 1.44 2.81
C PRO A 96 9.48 0.70 4.11
N LYS A 97 10.37 -0.20 4.51
CA LYS A 97 10.16 -1.11 5.66
C LYS A 97 9.85 -0.35 6.96
N ASN A 98 10.36 0.88 7.09
CA ASN A 98 10.18 1.75 8.24
C ASN A 98 8.94 2.65 8.18
N TRP A 99 8.15 2.64 7.09
CA TRP A 99 6.92 3.42 7.04
C TRP A 99 5.86 2.84 7.98
N THR A 100 5.37 3.68 8.86
CA THR A 100 4.29 3.35 9.80
C THR A 100 2.91 3.51 9.16
N THR A 101 1.87 2.99 9.80
CA THR A 101 0.47 3.28 9.43
C THR A 101 0.22 4.79 9.32
N ARG A 102 0.78 5.59 10.23
CA ARG A 102 0.65 7.05 10.22
C ARG A 102 1.31 7.68 9.00
N ASP A 103 2.48 7.18 8.57
CA ASP A 103 3.12 7.65 7.34
C ASP A 103 2.26 7.40 6.10
N ILE A 104 1.64 6.22 6.02
CA ILE A 104 0.77 5.82 4.91
C ILE A 104 -0.54 6.63 4.91
N VAL A 105 -1.16 6.87 6.08
CA VAL A 105 -2.33 7.77 6.21
C VAL A 105 -1.98 9.16 5.68
N LYS A 106 -0.89 9.77 6.18
CA LYS A 106 -0.47 11.10 5.77
C LYS A 106 -0.15 11.17 4.27
N ALA A 107 0.45 10.12 3.70
CA ALA A 107 0.67 10.02 2.27
C ALA A 107 -0.65 10.03 1.48
N GLY A 108 -1.64 9.23 1.91
CA GLY A 108 -2.95 9.17 1.27
C GLY A 108 -3.71 10.50 1.32
N GLU A 109 -3.69 11.17 2.47
CA GLU A 109 -4.30 12.49 2.65
C GLU A 109 -3.60 13.55 1.80
N HIS A 110 -2.27 13.58 1.83
CA HIS A 110 -1.48 14.50 1.03
C HIS A 110 -1.80 14.35 -0.46
N VAL A 111 -1.67 13.13 -1.00
CA VAL A 111 -1.89 12.88 -2.44
C VAL A 111 -3.32 13.19 -2.85
N SER A 112 -4.32 12.77 -2.08
CA SER A 112 -5.73 13.01 -2.43
C SER A 112 -6.18 14.48 -2.30
N SER A 113 -5.41 15.32 -1.59
CA SER A 113 -5.72 16.75 -1.40
C SER A 113 -4.99 17.67 -2.39
N LEU A 114 -4.04 17.14 -3.17
CA LEU A 114 -3.37 17.87 -4.25
C LEU A 114 -4.38 18.47 -5.22
N ARG A 115 -4.15 19.70 -5.66
CA ARG A 115 -5.10 20.49 -6.47
C ARG A 115 -5.61 19.71 -7.69
N HIS A 116 -4.71 19.05 -8.43
CA HIS A 116 -5.04 18.25 -9.61
C HIS A 116 -5.77 16.94 -9.28
N ASN A 117 -5.71 16.45 -8.05
CA ASN A 117 -6.35 15.20 -7.63
C ASN A 117 -7.74 15.41 -6.99
N ARG A 118 -8.09 16.63 -6.55
CA ARG A 118 -9.32 16.89 -5.77
C ARG A 118 -10.60 16.43 -6.48
N LYS A 119 -10.65 16.57 -7.81
CA LYS A 119 -11.80 16.22 -8.65
C LYS A 119 -11.71 14.81 -9.28
N SER A 120 -10.73 14.00 -8.87
CA SER A 120 -10.60 12.64 -9.43
C SER A 120 -11.78 11.78 -9.03
N HIS A 121 -12.35 11.11 -10.03
CA HIS A 121 -13.43 10.13 -9.91
C HIS A 121 -12.94 8.86 -9.23
N ASP A 122 -13.90 8.05 -8.75
CA ASP A 122 -13.62 6.73 -8.20
C ASP A 122 -12.96 5.81 -9.24
N GLY A 123 -12.12 4.89 -8.77
CA GLY A 123 -11.35 3.99 -9.64
C GLY A 123 -10.13 4.63 -10.34
N VAL A 124 -10.06 5.96 -10.44
CA VAL A 124 -8.91 6.66 -11.01
C VAL A 124 -7.78 6.75 -9.99
N ILE A 125 -6.55 6.44 -10.43
CA ILE A 125 -5.37 6.58 -9.59
C ILE A 125 -4.96 8.05 -9.52
N MET A 126 -5.02 8.60 -8.31
CA MET A 126 -4.42 9.89 -7.97
C MET A 126 -2.95 9.69 -7.66
N TRP A 127 -2.07 10.40 -8.36
CA TRP A 127 -0.62 10.34 -8.13
C TRP A 127 -0.11 11.57 -7.39
N GLY A 128 0.88 11.36 -6.54
CA GLY A 128 1.64 12.42 -5.89
C GLY A 128 2.91 11.88 -5.24
N THR A 129 3.71 12.77 -4.65
CA THR A 129 4.95 12.37 -3.96
C THR A 129 4.88 12.75 -2.49
N TRP A 130 5.17 11.81 -1.59
CA TRP A 130 5.23 12.02 -0.14
C TRP A 130 6.54 11.47 0.40
N LYS A 131 7.31 12.28 1.13
CA LYS A 131 8.64 11.92 1.67
C LYS A 131 9.57 11.26 0.62
N GLY A 132 9.52 11.76 -0.62
CA GLY A 132 10.33 11.25 -1.74
C GLY A 132 9.82 9.95 -2.39
N VAL A 133 8.70 9.40 -1.92
CA VAL A 133 8.03 8.22 -2.51
C VAL A 133 6.88 8.69 -3.41
N ARG A 134 6.83 8.20 -4.65
CA ARG A 134 5.67 8.36 -5.53
C ARG A 134 4.59 7.38 -5.09
N VAL A 135 3.43 7.93 -4.72
CA VAL A 135 2.30 7.22 -4.12
C VAL A 135 1.06 7.36 -5.01
N GLY A 136 0.39 6.24 -5.23
CA GLY A 136 -0.93 6.15 -5.83
C GLY A 136 -2.01 6.04 -4.75
N VAL A 137 -3.14 6.70 -4.99
CA VAL A 137 -4.34 6.62 -4.14
C VAL A 137 -5.56 6.40 -5.04
N ILE A 138 -6.38 5.39 -4.72
CA ILE A 138 -7.64 5.12 -5.43
C ILE A 138 -8.80 5.36 -4.48
N LYS A 139 -9.88 5.96 -4.99
CA LYS A 139 -11.15 6.07 -4.26
C LYS A 139 -12.18 5.05 -4.72
N THR A 140 -13.10 4.76 -3.81
CA THR A 140 -14.35 4.03 -4.08
C THR A 140 -15.44 4.67 -3.23
N ASN A 141 -16.57 5.00 -3.86
CA ASN A 141 -17.68 5.74 -3.27
C ASN A 141 -17.23 7.05 -2.59
N GLY A 142 -16.35 7.79 -3.26
CA GLY A 142 -15.79 9.07 -2.78
C GLY A 142 -14.77 8.96 -1.63
N GLN A 143 -14.52 7.77 -1.09
CA GLN A 143 -13.58 7.55 0.02
C GLN A 143 -12.30 6.88 -0.46
N ILE A 144 -11.17 7.15 0.20
CA ILE A 144 -9.91 6.48 -0.13
C ILE A 144 -10.05 4.99 0.18
N ALA A 145 -9.81 4.15 -0.82
CA ALA A 145 -9.92 2.69 -0.73
C ALA A 145 -8.56 1.98 -0.73
N THR A 146 -7.56 2.53 -1.45
CA THR A 146 -6.21 1.95 -1.52
C THR A 146 -5.16 3.06 -1.57
N ILE A 147 -4.06 2.87 -0.85
CA ILE A 147 -2.85 3.71 -0.86
C ILE A 147 -1.66 2.79 -1.13
N PHE A 148 -0.87 3.06 -2.14
CA PHE A 148 0.22 2.16 -2.58
C PHE A 148 1.40 2.92 -3.19
N PRO A 149 2.63 2.39 -3.11
CA PRO A 149 3.76 2.98 -3.82
C PRO A 149 3.72 2.60 -5.30
N ASP A 150 4.10 3.53 -6.16
CA ASP A 150 4.24 3.28 -7.59
C ASP A 150 5.39 2.28 -7.86
N THR A 151 5.19 1.41 -8.85
CA THR A 151 6.22 0.54 -9.42
C THR A 151 7.41 1.32 -9.98
N LYS A 152 7.20 2.57 -10.41
CA LYS A 152 8.23 3.49 -10.91
C LYS A 152 8.44 4.62 -9.90
N GLN A 153 9.62 4.66 -9.29
CA GLN A 153 9.98 5.71 -8.34
C GLN A 153 10.90 6.76 -9.00
N PRO A 154 10.84 8.03 -8.58
CA PRO A 154 11.72 9.07 -9.11
C PRO A 154 13.18 8.72 -8.83
N ALA A 155 14.06 8.96 -9.81
CA ALA A 155 15.47 8.58 -9.74
C ALA A 155 16.23 9.28 -8.60
N ARG A 156 15.77 10.45 -8.15
CA ARG A 156 16.28 11.17 -6.98
C ARG A 156 15.18 12.00 -6.32
N SER A 157 15.21 12.09 -4.99
CA SER A 157 14.47 13.09 -4.24
C SER A 157 15.02 14.47 -4.62
N HIS A 158 14.33 15.22 -5.49
CA HIS A 158 14.52 16.67 -5.52
C HIS A 158 13.95 17.24 -4.23
N ARG A 159 14.71 17.09 -3.14
CA ARG A 159 14.57 17.96 -1.98
C ARG A 159 14.98 19.34 -2.49
N ARG A 160 14.03 20.10 -3.05
CA ARG A 160 14.18 21.54 -3.21
C ARG A 160 14.50 22.06 -1.81
N LYS A 161 15.76 22.47 -1.59
CA LYS A 161 16.13 23.26 -0.41
C LYS A 161 15.18 24.46 -0.42
N ARG A 162 14.22 24.50 0.48
CA ARG A 162 13.55 25.75 0.82
C ARG A 162 14.56 26.49 1.68
N ASN A 163 15.24 27.45 1.07
CA ASN A 163 15.94 28.49 1.82
C ASN A 163 14.83 29.31 2.50
N TYR A 164 14.81 29.27 3.83
CA TYR A 164 14.22 30.32 4.67
C TYR A 164 15.39 31.07 5.28
#